data_AF-A0A841BMZ4-F1
#
_entry.id   AF-A0A841BMZ4-F1
#
_cell.length_a   1.000
_cell.length_b   1.000
_cell.length_c   1.000
_cell.angle_alpha   90.00
_cell.angle_beta   90.00
_cell.angle_gamma   90.00
#
_symmetry.space_group_name_H-M   'P 1'
#
loop_
_entity.id
_entity.type
_entity.pdbx_description
1 polymer ?
#
loop_
_entity_poly.entity_id
_entity_poly.type
_entity_poly.pdbx_seq_one_letter_code
_entity_poly.pdbx_strand_id
1 'polypeptide(L)' 'MESTIGLYKTELIKPRRPWRTLAQVELATAEWVDWYNHSQLHSTIGHLPPAEYESMFYAHTTPDTSGPVTISVFEP' A
#
# COMPACT_ATOMS: atom_id res chain seq x y z
N MET A 1 -12.25 16.29 1.72
CA MET A 1 -11.50 15.03 1.54
C MET A 1 -10.38 15.32 0.55
N GLU A 2 -9.13 15.34 0.99
CA GLU A 2 -8.00 15.33 0.05
C GLU A 2 -7.78 13.90 -0.44
N SER A 3 -7.62 13.72 -1.75
CA SER A 3 -7.21 12.42 -2.30
C SER A 3 -5.75 12.14 -1.94
N THR A 4 -5.37 10.88 -1.80
CA THR A 4 -3.98 10.44 -1.56
C THR A 4 -2.99 11.08 -2.56
N ILE A 5 -3.39 11.21 -3.83
CA ILE A 5 -2.59 11.88 -4.87
C ILE A 5 -2.43 13.39 -4.60
N GLY A 6 -3.46 14.03 -4.04
CA GLY A 6 -3.41 15.44 -3.63
C GLY A 6 -2.43 15.65 -2.48
N LEU A 7 -2.51 14.78 -1.47
CA LEU A 7 -1.62 14.78 -0.31
C LEU A 7 -0.16 14.53 -0.74
N TYR A 8 0.09 13.48 -1.53
CA TYR A 8 1.40 13.18 -2.11
C TYR A 8 2.02 14.38 -2.82
N LYS A 9 1.23 15.09 -3.64
CA LYS A 9 1.72 16.29 -4.33
C LYS A 9 2.04 17.42 -3.37
N THR A 10 1.25 17.60 -2.31
CA THR A 10 1.40 18.68 -1.33
C THR A 10 2.53 18.45 -0.34
N GLU A 11 2.69 17.24 0.17
CA GLU A 11 3.68 16.92 1.21
C GLU A 11 5.03 16.48 0.65
N LEU A 12 5.05 15.80 -0.51
CA LEU A 12 6.29 15.31 -1.09
C LEU A 12 6.75 16.19 -2.26
N ILE A 13 5.93 16.33 -3.30
CA ILE A 13 6.40 16.86 -4.59
C ILE A 13 6.65 18.37 -4.54
N LYS A 14 5.71 19.17 -4.03
CA LYS A 14 5.80 20.64 -3.98
C LYS A 14 6.97 21.15 -3.11
N PRO A 15 7.16 20.69 -1.86
CA PRO A 15 8.17 21.27 -0.96
C PRO A 15 9.60 20.85 -1.29
N ARG A 16 9.82 19.69 -1.92
CA ARG A 16 11.16 19.15 -2.22
C ARG A 16 11.70 19.53 -3.62
N ARG A 17 11.06 20.49 -4.30
CA ARG A 17 11.60 21.01 -5.57
C ARG A 17 12.86 21.86 -5.32
N PRO A 18 13.84 21.89 -6.25
CA PRO A 18 13.84 21.20 -7.54
C PRO A 18 14.34 19.75 -7.45
N TRP A 19 13.68 18.85 -8.17
CA TRP A 19 14.11 17.47 -8.34
C TRP A 19 15.13 17.38 -9.47
N ARG A 20 16.33 16.88 -9.18
CA ARG A 20 17.44 16.89 -10.14
C ARG A 20 17.55 15.61 -10.95
N THR A 21 17.07 14.49 -10.41
CA THR A 21 17.09 13.18 -11.06
C THR A 21 15.82 12.40 -10.76
N LEU A 22 15.48 11.45 -11.63
CA LEU A 22 14.36 10.52 -11.40
C LEU A 22 14.58 9.68 -10.14
N ALA A 23 15.80 9.19 -9.92
CA ALA A 23 16.16 8.38 -8.75
C ALA A 23 15.86 9.08 -7.41
N GLN A 24 16.01 10.41 -7.34
CA GLN A 24 15.64 11.16 -6.12
C GLN A 24 14.14 11.15 -5.88
N VAL A 25 13.34 11.24 -6.94
CA VAL A 25 11.88 11.18 -6.86
C VAL A 25 11.45 9.77 -6.47
N GLU A 26 12.04 8.74 -7.06
CA GLU A 26 11.73 7.33 -6.76
C GLU A 26 12.02 6.99 -5.29
N LEU A 27 13.20 7.36 -4.79
CA LEU A 27 13.56 7.13 -3.39
C LEU A 27 12.61 7.87 -2.44
N ALA A 28 12.39 9.16 -2.67
CA ALA A 28 11.50 9.95 -1.82
C ALA A 28 10.05 9.46 -1.88
N THR A 29 9.62 8.90 -3.01
CA THR A 29 8.30 8.27 -3.15
C THR A 29 8.22 7.01 -2.33
N ALA A 30 9.25 6.15 -2.36
CA ALA A 30 9.29 4.94 -1.55
C ALA A 30 9.23 5.27 -0.05
N GLU A 31 10.01 6.28 0.40
CA GLU A 31 9.97 6.75 1.79
C GLU A 31 8.60 7.33 2.18
N TRP A 32 7.97 8.10 1.28
CA TRP A 32 6.65 8.67 1.54
C TRP A 32 5.55 7.59 1.60
N VAL A 33 5.62 6.58 0.72
CA VAL A 33 4.68 5.44 0.73
C VAL A 33 4.86 4.60 1.98
N ASP A 34 6.09 4.32 2.39
CA ASP A 34 6.39 3.62 3.64
C ASP A 34 5.80 4.38 4.84
N TRP A 35 6.08 5.68 4.94
CA TRP A 35 5.50 6.52 6.00
C TRP A 35 3.97 6.58 5.94
N TYR A 36 3.38 6.73 4.76
CA TYR A 36 1.93 6.80 4.57
C TYR A 36 1.25 5.48 4.98
N ASN A 37 1.88 4.34 4.69
CA ASN A 37 1.34 3.01 4.97
C ASN A 37 1.63 2.50 6.39
N HIS A 38 2.71 2.94 7.03
CA HIS A 38 3.16 2.42 8.33
C HIS A 38 3.04 3.42 9.48
N SER A 39 3.17 4.72 9.23
CA SER A 39 3.23 5.75 10.26
C SER A 39 2.05 6.71 10.27
N GLN A 40 1.36 6.88 9.13
CA GLN A 40 0.25 7.82 9.08
C GLN A 40 -0.99 7.22 9.78
N LEU A 41 -1.17 7.61 11.04
CA LEU A 41 -2.40 7.45 11.80
C LEU A 41 -3.55 8.14 11.04
N HIS A 42 -4.20 7.40 10.16
CA HIS A 42 -5.44 7.84 9.56
C HIS A 42 -6.49 7.91 10.66
N SER A 43 -6.81 9.13 11.10
CA SER A 43 -7.89 9.43 12.05
C SER A 43 -9.25 8.81 11.64
N THR A 44 -9.37 8.37 10.38
CA THR A 44 -10.57 7.75 9.80
C THR A 44 -10.65 6.21 9.96
N ILE A 45 -9.58 5.50 10.32
CA ILE A 45 -9.56 4.00 10.41
C ILE A 45 -9.32 3.44 11.83
N GLY A 46 -9.48 4.25 12.87
CA GLY A 46 -9.46 3.73 14.24
C GLY A 46 -8.09 3.24 14.71
N HIS A 47 -7.01 3.93 14.35
CA HIS A 47 -5.65 3.69 14.87
C HIS A 47 -4.93 2.43 14.34
N LEU A 48 -5.28 1.89 13.17
CA LEU A 48 -4.46 0.88 12.49
C LEU A 48 -3.81 1.41 11.20
N PRO A 49 -2.51 1.17 10.98
CA PRO A 49 -1.87 1.39 9.68
C PRO A 49 -2.53 0.50 8.60
N PRO A 50 -2.69 0.99 7.36
CA PRO A 50 -3.24 0.24 6.23
C PRO A 50 -2.64 -1.17 6.05
N ALA A 51 -1.34 -1.32 6.30
CA ALA A 51 -0.66 -2.62 6.21
C ALA A 51 -1.17 -3.65 7.22
N GLU A 52 -1.58 -3.22 8.42
CA GLU A 52 -2.20 -4.12 9.41
C GLU A 52 -3.66 -4.43 9.02
N TYR A 53 -4.38 -3.46 8.44
CA TYR A 53 -5.73 -3.70 7.91
C TYR A 53 -5.72 -4.72 6.75
N GLU A 54 -4.79 -4.58 5.80
CA GLU A 54 -4.63 -5.55 4.70
C GLU A 54 -4.23 -6.93 5.24
N SER A 55 -3.29 -7.00 6.18
CA SER A 55 -2.90 -8.28 6.80
C SER A 55 -4.07 -9.00 7.48
N MET A 56 -4.92 -8.26 8.19
CA MET A 56 -6.14 -8.81 8.79
C MET A 56 -7.15 -9.28 7.74
N PHE A 57 -7.33 -8.53 6.65
CA PHE A 57 -8.24 -8.90 5.56
C PHE A 57 -7.79 -10.18 4.84
N TYR A 58 -6.50 -10.29 4.51
CA TYR A 58 -5.95 -11.50 3.88
C TYR A 58 -5.99 -12.71 4.83
N ALA A 59 -5.77 -12.53 6.14
CA ALA A 59 -5.90 -13.60 7.13
C ALA A 59 -7.35 -14.11 7.29
N HIS A 60 -8.36 -13.26 7.09
CA HIS A 60 -9.77 -13.66 7.10
C HIS A 60 -10.27 -14.22 5.76
N THR A 61 -9.50 -14.03 4.68
CA THR A 61 -9.86 -14.46 3.31
C THR A 61 -9.00 -15.63 2.83
N THR A 62 -8.34 -16.36 3.73
CA THR A 62 -7.95 -17.75 3.44
C THR A 62 -9.17 -18.62 3.73
N PRO A 63 -10.05 -18.92 2.73
CA PRO A 63 -10.90 -20.09 2.89
C PRO A 63 -9.94 -21.25 3.10
N ASP A 64 -10.20 -22.03 4.16
CA ASP A 64 -9.66 -23.36 4.34
C ASP A 64 -9.70 -24.09 2.99
N THR A 65 -8.56 -24.09 2.30
CA THR A 65 -8.36 -24.91 1.11
C THR A 65 -7.67 -26.18 1.60
N SER A 66 -8.29 -26.81 2.61
CA SER A 66 -8.00 -28.19 3.00
C SER A 66 -8.95 -29.11 2.24
N GLY A 67 -8.88 -29.04 0.92
CA GLY A 67 -9.43 -30.04 0.03
C GLY A 67 -8.39 -30.31 -1.04
N PRO A 68 -8.05 -31.58 -1.36
CA PRO A 68 -7.07 -31.86 -2.41
C PRO A 68 -7.60 -31.26 -3.70
N VAL A 69 -6.91 -30.22 -4.18
CA VAL A 69 -7.13 -29.65 -5.51
C VAL A 69 -6.65 -30.71 -6.50
N THR A 70 -7.56 -31.60 -6.90
CA THR A 70 -7.37 -32.41 -8.10
C THR A 70 -7.39 -31.45 -9.27
N ILE A 71 -6.20 -31.00 -9.69
CA ILE A 71 -6.02 -30.39 -11.00
C ILE A 71 -6.27 -31.51 -12.01
N SER A 72 -7.52 -31.64 -12.47
CA SER A 72 -7.80 -32.38 -13.69
C SER A 72 -7.13 -31.63 -14.83
N VAL A 73 -5.95 -32.11 -15.22
CA VAL A 73 -5.31 -31.69 -16.46
C VAL A 73 -6.26 -32.08 -17.60
N PHE A 74 -6.74 -31.08 -18.34
CA PHE A 74 -7.45 -31.32 -19.60
C PHE A 74 -6.38 -31.69 -20.62
N GLU A 75 -6.30 -32.96 -20.98
CA GLU A 75 -5.59 -33.44 -22.17
C GLU A 75 -6.57 -33.48 -23.37
N PRO A 76 -6.06 -33.38 -24.62
CA PRO A 76 -6.78 -32.77 -25.76
C PRO A 76 -8.01 -33.51 -26.26
#